data_AF-A0A1H1FF09-F1
#
_entry.id   AF-A0A1H1FF09-F1
#
_cell.length_a   1.000
_cell.length_b   1.000
_cell.length_c   1.000
_cell.angle_alpha   90.00
_cell.angle_beta   90.00
_cell.angle_gamma   90.00
#
_symmetry.space_group_name_H-M   'P 1'
#
loop_
_entity.id
_entity.type
_entity.pdbx_description
1 polymer ?
#
loop_
_entity_poly.entity_id
_entity_poly.type
_entity_poly.pdbx_seq_one_letter_code
_entity_poly.pdbx_strand_id
1 'polypeptide(L)' 'MSNESCVTCRFFSQHVGDAEYGLCRRRAPQPVGIIHDEPIAKKLFSLWPETEYDQWCGDFEPRRLATKKGYRALRAAPKP' A
#
# COMPACT_ATOMS: atom_id res chain seq x y z
N MET A 1 16.65 -16.25 -3.22
CA MET A 1 16.22 -14.87 -2.88
C MET A 1 14.72 -14.87 -2.89
N SER A 2 14.09 -14.64 -1.73
CA SER A 2 12.63 -14.59 -1.63
C SER A 2 12.11 -13.35 -2.34
N ASN A 3 11.10 -13.49 -3.21
CA ASN A 3 10.44 -12.36 -3.89
C ASN A 3 9.43 -11.63 -2.98
N GLU A 4 9.64 -11.67 -1.67
CA GLU A 4 8.71 -11.17 -0.66
C GLU A 4 8.86 -9.66 -0.54
N SER A 5 7.85 -8.93 -1.02
CA SER A 5 7.84 -7.47 -1.07
C SER A 5 6.41 -6.97 -1.01
N CYS A 6 6.21 -5.75 -0.55
CA CYS A 6 4.90 -5.11 -0.48
C CYS A 6 4.28 -5.05 -1.88
N VAL A 7 5.02 -4.68 -2.92
CA VAL A 7 4.47 -4.61 -4.29
C VAL A 7 3.89 -5.95 -4.80
N THR A 8 4.45 -7.08 -4.37
CA THR A 8 3.97 -8.42 -4.75
C THR A 8 2.98 -9.02 -3.75
N CYS A 9 2.77 -8.37 -2.61
CA CYS A 9 1.86 -8.79 -1.56
C CYS A 9 0.39 -8.51 -1.95
N ARG A 10 -0.53 -9.42 -1.57
CA ARG A 10 -1.97 -9.27 -1.81
C ARG A 10 -2.59 -8.08 -1.05
N PHE A 11 -1.98 -7.66 0.05
CA PHE A 11 -2.50 -6.62 0.94
C PHE A 11 -2.06 -5.22 0.54
N PHE A 12 -1.14 -5.11 -0.40
CA PHE A 12 -0.59 -3.84 -0.82
C PHE A 12 -1.53 -3.09 -1.77
N SER A 13 -1.67 -1.79 -1.57
CA SER A 13 -2.43 -0.89 -2.42
C SER A 13 -1.55 0.29 -2.80
N GLN A 14 -1.12 0.35 -4.05
CA GLN A 14 -0.32 1.45 -4.57
C GLN A 14 -1.05 2.81 -4.45
N HIS A 15 -0.32 3.87 -4.09
CA HIS A 15 -0.83 5.23 -4.17
C HIS A 15 -1.01 5.65 -5.63
N VAL A 16 -2.07 6.40 -5.92
CA VAL A 16 -2.27 6.96 -7.27
C VAL A 16 -1.28 8.09 -7.46
N GLY A 17 -0.31 7.92 -8.37
CA GLY A 17 0.70 8.93 -8.69
C GLY A 17 2.10 8.64 -8.16
N ASP A 18 2.23 7.78 -7.14
CA ASP A 18 3.52 7.38 -6.58
C ASP A 18 3.94 6.00 -7.07
N ALA A 19 5.20 5.88 -7.48
CA ALA A 19 5.80 4.65 -7.99
C ALA A 19 6.72 3.95 -6.98
N GLU A 20 6.76 4.43 -5.73
CA GLU A 20 7.66 3.91 -4.68
C GLU A 20 6.97 3.62 -3.34
N TYR A 21 5.78 4.21 -3.09
CA TYR A 21 5.04 4.10 -1.83
C TYR A 21 3.57 3.70 -2.01
N GLY A 22 3.04 2.97 -1.03
CA GLY A 22 1.64 2.56 -1.02
C GLY A 22 1.17 2.21 0.38
N LEU A 23 -0.07 1.74 0.46
CA LEU A 23 -0.74 1.43 1.72
C LEU A 23 -0.73 -0.09 1.97
N CYS A 24 -0.33 -0.48 3.17
CA CYS A 24 -0.44 -1.85 3.65
C CYS A 24 -1.84 -2.08 4.27
N ARG A 25 -2.66 -2.95 3.65
CA ARG A 25 -4.01 -3.28 4.13
C ARG A 25 -4.08 -4.56 4.95
N ARG A 26 -2.94 -5.08 5.44
CA ARG A 26 -2.88 -6.30 6.26
C ARG A 26 -3.49 -6.09 7.64
N ARG A 27 -3.26 -4.90 8.22
CA ARG A 27 -3.72 -4.47 9.54
C ARG A 27 -4.64 -3.29 9.39
N ALA A 28 -5.68 -3.20 10.22
CA ALA A 28 -6.67 -2.13 10.19
C ALA A 28 -6.02 -0.73 10.21
N PRO A 29 -6.70 0.31 9.67
CA PRO A 29 -6.24 1.68 9.77
C PRO A 29 -5.94 2.06 11.21
N GLN A 30 -4.86 2.80 11.42
CA GLN A 30 -4.46 3.28 12.74
C GLN A 30 -4.96 4.71 12.94
N PRO A 31 -5.37 5.08 14.17
CA PRO A 31 -5.73 6.45 14.49
C PRO A 31 -4.47 7.34 14.43
N VAL A 32 -4.54 8.40 13.63
CA VAL A 32 -3.51 9.43 13.51
C VAL A 32 -4.13 10.76 13.92
N GLY A 33 -3.51 11.41 14.90
CA GLY A 33 -3.91 12.75 15.32
C GLY A 33 -3.17 13.80 14.52
N ILE A 34 -3.89 14.73 13.90
CA ILE A 34 -3.29 15.93 13.31
C ILE A 34 -3.32 17.01 14.38
N ILE A 35 -2.14 17.47 14.78
CA ILE A 35 -1.99 18.62 15.67
C ILE A 35 -2.06 19.86 14.78
N HIS A 36 -3.09 20.67 14.98
CA HIS A 36 -3.17 22.01 14.39
C HIS A 36 -2.73 23.04 15.42
N ASP A 37 -2.01 24.08 15.00
CA ASP A 37 -1.50 25.16 15.87
C ASP A 37 -2.63 26.07 16.42
N GLU A 38 -3.85 25.93 15.91
CA GLU A 38 -5.04 26.63 16.39
C GLU A 38 -5.74 25.85 17.52
N PRO A 39 -6.47 26.50 18.45
CA PRO A 39 -7.09 25.87 19.63
C PRO A 39 -8.30 24.96 19.30
N ILE A 40 -8.43 24.53 18.05
CA ILE A 40 -9.61 23.90 17.50
C ILE A 40 -9.37 22.39 17.41
N ALA A 41 -9.96 21.67 18.38
CA ALA A 41 -10.29 20.24 18.36
C ALA A 41 -9.31 19.30 17.63
N LYS A 42 -8.56 18.48 18.39
CA LYS A 42 -7.79 17.35 17.86
C LYS A 42 -8.68 16.49 16.96
N LYS A 43 -8.44 16.51 15.65
CA LYS A 43 -9.11 15.61 14.70
C LYS A 43 -8.31 14.31 14.64
N LEU A 44 -8.98 13.21 14.92
CA LEU A 44 -8.46 11.86 14.73
C LEU A 44 -8.90 11.36 13.36
N PHE A 45 -7.94 10.97 12.54
CA PHE A 45 -8.17 10.30 11.27
C PHE A 45 -7.74 8.85 11.39
N SER A 46 -8.34 7.98 10.59
CA SER A 46 -7.91 6.58 10.50
C SER A 46 -7.20 6.38 9.17
N LEU A 47 -5.90 6.09 9.21
CA LEU A 47 -5.07 5.92 8.02
C LEU A 47 -4.48 4.51 7.95
N TRP A 48 -4.44 3.94 6.76
CA TRP A 48 -3.67 2.72 6.52
C TRP A 48 -2.17 3.03 6.63
N PRO A 49 -1.33 2.11 7.16
CA PRO A 49 0.11 2.32 7.19
C PRO A 49 0.69 2.46 5.78
N GLU A 50 1.50 3.50 5.57
CA GLU A 50 2.31 3.68 4.36
C GLU A 50 3.57 2.79 4.42
N THR A 51 3.99 2.28 3.27
CA THR A 51 5.14 1.39 3.12
C THR A 51 5.77 1.53 1.74
N GLU A 52 7.09 1.34 1.69
CA GLU A 52 7.86 1.21 0.45
C GLU A 52 7.60 -0.12 -0.25
N TYR A 53 7.90 -0.18 -1.55
CA TYR A 53 7.55 -1.31 -2.42
C TYR A 53 8.36 -2.57 -2.16
N ASP A 54 9.64 -2.40 -1.84
CA ASP A 54 10.63 -3.46 -1.62
C ASP A 54 10.65 -3.96 -0.16
N GLN A 55 10.00 -3.24 0.75
CA GLN A 55 9.82 -3.65 2.14
C GLN A 55 8.71 -4.70 2.29
N TRP A 56 8.67 -5.38 3.43
CA TRP A 56 7.52 -6.19 3.85
C TRP A 56 7.51 -6.38 5.37
N CYS A 57 6.33 -6.63 5.93
CA CYS A 57 6.10 -6.55 7.38
C CYS A 57 6.24 -7.89 8.14
N GLY A 58 6.75 -8.95 7.52
CA GLY A 58 6.74 -10.30 8.12
C GLY A 58 5.49 -11.13 7.79
N ASP A 59 4.38 -10.49 7.40
CA ASP A 59 3.09 -11.13 7.12
C ASP A 59 2.78 -11.20 5.61
N PHE A 60 3.78 -11.55 4.79
CA PHE A 60 3.63 -11.59 3.34
C PHE A 60 2.64 -12.68 2.92
N GLU A 61 1.70 -12.32 2.04
CA GLU A 61 0.90 -13.28 1.31
C GLU A 61 0.93 -12.95 -0.18
N PRO A 62 1.25 -13.91 -1.06
CA PRO A 62 1.38 -13.64 -2.48
C PRO A 62 0.05 -13.18 -3.06
N ARG A 63 0.08 -12.10 -3.84
CA ARG A 63 -1.07 -11.71 -4.65
C ARG A 63 -1.40 -12.87 -5.57
N ARG A 64 -2.57 -13.49 -5.40
CA ARG A 64 -3.05 -14.52 -6.32
C ARG A 64 -3.13 -13.88 -7.70
N LEU A 65 -2.15 -14.16 -8.53
CA LEU A 65 -2.13 -13.74 -9.91
C LEU A 65 -3.36 -14.38 -10.55
N ALA A 66 -4.35 -13.56 -10.90
CA ALA A 66 -5.54 -14.02 -11.61
C ALA A 66 -5.05 -14.83 -12.82
N THR A 67 -5.27 -16.14 -12.76
CA THR A 67 -4.93 -17.17 -13.74
C THR A 67 -4.81 -16.60 -15.16
N LYS A 68 -3.59 -16.57 -15.72
CA LYS A 68 -3.11 -16.24 -17.11
C LYS A 68 -3.85 -15.20 -18.00
N LYS A 69 -5.15 -14.96 -17.86
CA LYS A 69 -5.95 -13.91 -18.51
C LYS A 69 -5.78 -12.52 -17.90
N GLY A 70 -5.41 -12.39 -16.61
CA GLY A 70 -5.28 -11.08 -15.94
C GLY A 70 -3.94 -10.36 -16.15
N TYR A 71 -2.89 -11.08 -16.53
CA TYR A 71 -1.51 -10.55 -16.55
C TYR A 71 -1.23 -9.57 -17.71
N ARG A 72 -2.04 -9.58 -18.78
CA ARG A 72 -1.89 -8.66 -19.92
C ARG A 72 -2.31 -7.22 -19.58
N ALA A 73 -3.11 -7.00 -18.54
CA ALA A 73 -3.62 -5.67 -18.19
C ALA A 73 -2.63 -4.83 -17.38
N LEU A 74 -1.74 -5.45 -16.59
CA LEU A 74 -0.82 -4.72 -15.70
C LEU A 74 0.49 -4.29 -16.38
N ARG A 75 0.84 -4.85 -17.56
CA ARG A 75 1.98 -4.40 -18.37
C ARG A 75 1.63 -3.33 -19.41
N ALA A 76 0.36 -2.91 -19.46
CA ALA A 76 -0.14 -1.92 -20.42
C ALA A 76 -0.24 -0.51 -19.83
N ALA A 77 0.36 -0.25 -18.67
CA ALA A 77 0.56 1.12 -18.23
C ALA A 77 1.61 1.77 -19.15
N PRO A 78 1.26 2.82 -19.93
CA PRO A 78 2.23 3.52 -20.74
C PRO A 78 3.26 4.17 -19.82
N LYS A 79 4.55 3.90 -20.07
CA LYS A 79 5.62 4.77 -19.57
C LYS A 79 5.52 6.11 -20.31
N PRO A 80 5.78 7.24 -19.65
CA PRO A 80 5.88 8.54 -20.30
C PRO A 80 7.00 8.54 -21.36
#